data_AF-A0A839LRQ2-F1
#
_entry.id   AF-A0A839LRQ2-F1
#
_cell.length_a   1.000
_cell.length_b   1.000
_cell.length_c   1.000
_cell.angle_alpha   90.00
_cell.angle_beta   90.00
_cell.angle_gamma   90.00
#
_symmetry.space_group_name_H-M   'P 1'
#
loop_
_entity.id
_entity.type
_entity.pdbx_description
1 polymer ?
#
loop_
_entity_poly.entity_id
_entity_poly.type
_entity_poly.pdbx_seq_one_letter_code
_entity_poly.pdbx_strand_id
1 'polypeptide(L)' 'MPVTILGLKLQAKQKLFGFDPYKYDISNDPQAMLNTFLNGNIEQQGQIFQDYLFILLQGGDYSRYQDVADHLKNTCTCVK' A
#
# COMPACT_ATOMS: atom_id res chain seq x y z
N MET A 1 -5.85 -19.79 8.13
CA MET A 1 -5.83 -18.46 7.48
C MET A 1 -5.48 -17.40 8.52
N PRO A 2 -4.19 -17.03 8.65
CA PRO A 2 -3.71 -16.11 9.69
C PRO A 2 -4.02 -14.63 9.42
N VAL A 3 -4.46 -14.29 8.20
CA VAL A 3 -4.76 -12.91 7.77
C VAL A 3 -5.96 -12.31 8.53
N THR A 4 -6.91 -13.13 8.97
CA THR A 4 -8.15 -12.67 9.62
C THR A 4 -7.93 -12.10 11.02
N ILE A 5 -6.92 -12.58 11.76
CA ILE A 5 -6.66 -12.17 13.15
C ILE A 5 -5.98 -10.80 13.21
N LEU A 6 -5.10 -10.50 12.24
CA LEU A 6 -4.45 -9.21 12.12
C LEU A 6 -5.45 -8.13 11.69
N GLY A 7 -6.34 -8.42 10.72
CA GLY A 7 -7.43 -7.52 10.33
C GLY A 7 -8.39 -7.16 11.47
N LEU A 8 -8.69 -8.12 12.36
CA LEU A 8 -9.52 -7.90 13.55
C LEU A 8 -8.88 -6.92 14.56
N LYS A 9 -7.56 -7.00 14.77
CA LYS A 9 -6.84 -6.06 15.64
C LYS A 9 -6.83 -4.64 15.06
N LEU A 10 -6.82 -4.51 13.74
CA LEU A 10 -6.73 -3.24 13.04
C LEU A 10 -8.10 -2.53 13.01
N GLN A 11 -9.20 -3.27 12.80
CA GLN A 11 -10.57 -2.75 12.99
C GLN A 11 -10.83 -2.33 14.46
N ALA A 12 -10.31 -3.08 15.43
CA ALA A 12 -10.43 -2.73 16.84
C ALA A 12 -9.69 -1.42 17.18
N LYS A 13 -8.49 -1.19 16.64
CA LYS A 13 -7.73 0.05 16.83
C LYS A 13 -8.38 1.27 16.16
N GLN A 14 -8.92 1.11 14.96
CA GLN A 14 -9.64 2.16 14.24
C GLN A 14 -10.84 2.67 15.06
N LYS A 15 -11.55 1.75 15.72
CA LYS A 15 -12.70 2.07 16.59
C LYS A 15 -12.32 2.65 17.96
N LEU A 16 -11.17 2.28 18.50
CA LEU A 16 -10.73 2.70 19.86
C LEU A 16 -9.88 3.98 19.88
N PHE A 17 -9.12 4.29 18.83
CA PHE A 17 -8.11 5.35 18.86
C PHE A 17 -8.20 6.34 17.70
N GLY A 18 -9.15 6.18 16.77
CA GLY A 18 -9.29 7.06 15.59
C GLY A 18 -8.08 7.03 14.64
N PHE A 19 -7.10 6.17 14.91
CA PHE A 19 -5.92 5.95 14.09
C PHE A 19 -6.20 4.79 13.15
N ASP A 20 -6.29 5.08 11.85
CA ASP A 20 -6.42 4.08 10.81
C ASP A 20 -5.03 3.74 10.26
N PRO A 21 -4.45 2.59 10.63
CA PRO A 21 -3.11 2.19 10.19
C PRO A 21 -3.03 1.88 8.70
N TYR A 22 -4.17 1.78 7.98
CA TYR A 22 -4.22 1.58 6.54
C TYR A 22 -4.41 2.88 5.76
N LYS A 23 -4.81 3.97 6.43
CA LYS A 23 -5.00 5.25 5.77
C LYS A 23 -3.63 5.84 5.43
N TYR A 24 -3.44 6.21 4.18
CA TYR A 24 -2.26 6.90 3.68
C TYR A 24 -2.66 8.11 2.84
N ASP A 25 -1.74 9.05 2.65
CA ASP A 25 -1.99 10.24 1.85
C ASP A 25 -1.84 9.91 0.35
N ILE A 26 -2.94 10.04 -0.38
CA ILE A 26 -3.00 9.77 -1.82
C ILE A 26 -2.59 11.02 -2.58
N SER A 27 -1.62 10.88 -3.47
CA SER A 27 -1.20 11.91 -4.43
C SER A 27 -1.36 11.42 -5.86
N ASN A 28 -1.55 12.36 -6.80
CA ASN A 28 -1.46 12.08 -8.23
C ASN A 28 -0.03 12.16 -8.76
N ASP A 29 0.89 12.73 -7.97
CA ASP A 29 2.32 12.75 -8.28
C ASP A 29 2.94 11.38 -7.91
N PRO A 30 3.48 10.61 -8.88
CA PRO A 30 4.07 9.30 -8.64
C PRO A 30 5.22 9.33 -7.63
N GLN A 31 6.02 10.39 -7.62
CA GLN A 31 7.15 10.52 -6.70
C GLN A 31 6.67 10.77 -5.26
N ALA A 32 5.62 11.57 -5.10
CA ALA A 32 4.96 11.75 -3.81
C ALA A 32 4.34 10.44 -3.29
N MET A 33 3.74 9.64 -4.18
CA MET A 33 3.23 8.32 -3.83
C MET A 33 4.34 7.36 -3.40
N LEU A 34 5.50 7.37 -4.07
CA LEU A 34 6.67 6.61 -3.64
C LEU A 34 7.16 7.06 -2.26
N ASN A 35 7.21 8.36 -2.00
CA ASN A 35 7.57 8.88 -0.69
C ASN A 35 6.58 8.44 0.40
N THR A 36 5.27 8.44 0.12
CA THR A 36 4.26 7.90 1.05
C THR A 36 4.47 6.42 1.30
N PHE A 37 4.83 5.64 0.26
CA PHE A 37 5.13 4.22 0.38
C PHE A 37 6.37 3.97 1.26
N LEU A 38 7.48 4.65 1.00
CA LEU A 38 8.75 4.45 1.72
C LEU A 38 8.69 4.88 3.19
N ASN A 39 7.93 5.95 3.49
CA ASN A 39 7.77 6.45 4.86
C ASN A 39 6.57 5.84 5.60
N GLY A 40 5.73 5.09 4.88
CA GLY A 40 4.57 4.41 5.45
C GLY A 40 4.96 3.23 6.31
N ASN A 41 4.11 2.89 7.28
CA ASN A 41 4.24 1.64 8.03
C ASN A 41 3.95 0.42 7.13
N ILE A 42 4.23 -0.79 7.61
CA ILE A 42 4.08 -2.03 6.84
C ILE A 42 2.64 -2.21 6.31
N GLU A 43 1.65 -1.74 7.07
CA GLU A 43 0.23 -1.87 6.71
C GLU A 43 -0.16 -0.88 5.60
N GLN A 44 0.39 0.33 5.64
CA GLN A 44 0.24 1.32 4.56
C GLN A 44 0.95 0.84 3.29
N GLN A 45 2.16 0.27 3.40
CA GLN A 45 2.87 -0.30 2.25
C GLN A 45 2.06 -1.44 1.62
N GLY A 46 1.51 -2.34 2.43
CA GLY A 46 0.63 -3.41 1.97
C GLY A 46 -0.63 -2.87 1.29
N GLN A 47 -1.28 -1.86 1.88
CA GLN A 47 -2.48 -1.24 1.31
C GLN A 47 -2.19 -0.55 -0.03
N ILE A 48 -1.12 0.26 -0.12
CA ILE A 48 -0.71 0.94 -1.35
C ILE A 48 -0.45 -0.07 -2.47
N PHE A 49 0.23 -1.18 -2.16
CA PHE A 49 0.49 -2.23 -3.14
C PHE A 49 -0.80 -2.96 -3.57
N GLN A 50 -1.70 -3.22 -2.63
CA GLN A 50 -3.00 -3.82 -2.94
C GLN A 50 -3.84 -2.92 -3.85
N ASP A 51 -3.90 -1.62 -3.57
CA ASP A 51 -4.64 -0.64 -4.38
C ASP A 51 -4.07 -0.56 -5.80
N TYR A 52 -2.74 -0.53 -5.94
CA TYR A 52 -2.06 -0.63 -7.23
C TYR A 52 -2.48 -1.87 -8.02
N LEU A 53 -2.43 -3.06 -7.40
CA LEU A 53 -2.81 -4.31 -8.06
C LEU A 53 -4.29 -4.32 -8.47
N PHE A 54 -5.17 -3.78 -7.62
CA PHE A 54 -6.60 -3.74 -7.92
C PHE A 54 -6.90 -2.87 -9.15
N ILE A 55 -6.29 -1.68 -9.23
CA ILE A 55 -6.42 -0.78 -10.39
C ILE A 55 -5.83 -1.44 -11.65
N LEU A 56 -4.65 -2.06 -11.52
CA LEU A 56 -4.00 -2.75 -12.64
C LEU A 56 -4.87 -3.88 -13.19
N LEU A 57 -5.44 -4.73 -12.32
CA LEU A 57 -6.29 -5.86 -12.72
C LEU A 57 -7.62 -5.40 -13.35
N GLN A 58 -8.09 -4.20 -13.02
CA GLN A 58 -9.28 -3.60 -13.63
C GLN A 58 -8.99 -2.86 -14.94
N GLY A 59 -7.73 -2.79 -15.38
CA GLY A 59 -7.32 -2.01 -16.54
C GLY A 59 -7.44 -0.50 -16.34
N GLY A 60 -7.42 -0.04 -15.08
CA GLY A 60 -7.48 1.38 -14.74
C GLY A 60 -6.13 2.09 -14.90
N ASP A 61 -6.16 3.42 -14.78
CA ASP A 61 -4.94 4.24 -14.78
C ASP A 61 -4.19 4.13 -13.45
N TYR A 62 -3.03 3.49 -13.48
CA TYR A 62 -2.14 3.31 -12.33
C TYR A 62 -0.91 4.23 -12.38
N SER A 63 -0.90 5.27 -13.22
CA SER A 63 0.22 6.22 -13.37
C SER A 63 0.76 6.75 -12.04
N ARG A 64 -0.13 7.06 -11.08
CA ARG A 64 0.24 7.51 -9.72
C ARG A 64 1.06 6.49 -8.92
N TYR A 65 1.01 5.21 -9.25
CA TYR A 65 1.75 4.13 -8.58
C TYR A 65 2.99 3.69 -9.38
N GLN A 66 3.31 4.37 -10.49
CA GLN A 66 4.37 3.94 -11.41
C GLN A 66 5.74 3.84 -10.71
N ASP A 67 6.12 4.86 -9.93
CA ASP A 67 7.40 4.87 -9.21
C ASP A 67 7.42 3.84 -8.06
N VAL A 68 6.28 3.56 -7.44
CA VAL A 68 6.13 2.48 -6.45
C VAL A 68 6.36 1.12 -7.11
N ALA A 69 5.74 0.89 -8.27
CA ALA A 69 5.90 -0.35 -9.01
C ALA A 69 7.35 -0.55 -9.49
N ASP A 70 8.01 0.50 -9.96
CA ASP A 70 9.39 0.44 -10.41
C ASP A 70 10.37 0.26 -9.24
N HIS A 71 10.11 0.89 -8.10
CA HIS A 71 10.83 0.61 -6.86
C HIS A 71 10.71 -0.88 -6.47
N LEU A 72 9.50 -1.41 -6.44
CA LEU A 72 9.25 -2.82 -6.09
C LEU A 72 9.93 -3.79 -7.06
N LYS A 73 9.91 -3.52 -8.38
CA LYS A 73 10.63 -4.35 -9.37
C LYS A 73 12.14 -4.36 -9.14
N ASN A 74 12.71 -3.21 -8.80
CA ASN A 74 14.15 -3.08 -8.57
C ASN A 74 14.59 -3.69 -7.24
N THR A 75 13.73 -3.65 -6.21
CA THR A 75 14.01 -4.20 -4.88
C THR A 75 13.70 -5.70 -4.80
N CYS A 76 12.69 -6.19 -5.51
CA CYS A 76 12.42 -7.61 -5.66
C CYS A 76 13.36 -8.22 -6.70
N THR A 77 14.63 -8.40 -6.33
CA THR A 77 15.45 -9.43 -6.97
C THR A 77 14.81 -10.77 -6.67
N CYS A 78 14.04 -11.31 -7.62
CA CYS A 78 13.67 -12.72 -7.58
C CYS A 78 14.97 -13.51 -7.48
N VAL A 79 15.24 -14.06 -6.30
CA VAL A 79 16.28 -15.07 -6.12
C VAL A 79 15.94 -16.18 -7.11
N LYS A 80 16.76 -16.28 -8.15
CA LYS A 80 16.71 -17.38 -9.12
C LYS A 80 16.99 -18.71 -8.43
#